data_AF-A0A8J3HW46-F1
#
_entry.id   AF-A0A8J3HW46-F1
#
_cell.length_a   1.000
_cell.length_b   1.000
_cell.length_c   1.000
_cell.angle_alpha   90.00
_cell.angle_beta   90.00
_cell.angle_gamma   90.00
#
_symmetry.space_group_name_H-M   'P 1'
#
loop_
_entity.id
_entity.type
_entity.pdbx_description
1 polymer ?
#
loop_
_entity_poly.entity_id
_entity_poly.type
_entity_poly.pdbx_seq_one_letter_code
_entity_poly.pdbx_strand_id
1 'polypeptide(L)'
;MPAESRFLDSLVALAYVAASTSTLKLATGVLILSQHHLLVLAKAIASLDHISGGRVLVGFGVGYLQPEFRALGVPFEDRGIRTEEYLEAMLAIWSQDKPHMMDTISP
;
A
#
# COMPACT_ATOMS: atom_id res chain seq x y z
N MET A 1 8.99 -12.73 12.89
CA MET A 1 10.22 -11.94 12.63
C MET A 1 11.14 -12.09 13.83
N PRO A 2 12.45 -12.36 13.67
CA PRO A 2 13.38 -12.45 14.79
C PRO A 2 13.44 -11.14 15.59
N ALA A 3 13.70 -11.22 16.90
CA ALA A 3 13.71 -10.04 17.78
C ALA A 3 14.81 -9.03 17.42
N GLU A 4 15.93 -9.49 16.85
CA GLU A 4 17.00 -8.62 16.34
C GLU A 4 16.70 -7.93 15.00
N SER A 5 15.58 -8.26 14.36
CA SER A 5 15.28 -7.74 13.03
C SER A 5 14.89 -6.26 13.08
N ARG A 6 15.69 -5.41 12.42
CA ARG A 6 15.48 -3.95 12.37
C ARG A 6 14.59 -3.51 11.20
N PHE A 7 13.71 -4.38 10.71
CA PHE A 7 12.75 -3.99 9.68
C PHE A 7 11.66 -3.14 10.30
N LEU A 8 11.55 -1.91 9.82
CA LEU A 8 10.45 -1.03 10.15
C LEU A 8 9.32 -1.24 9.16
N ASP A 9 8.09 -1.07 9.62
CA ASP A 9 6.97 -0.85 8.71
C ASP A 9 7.26 0.41 7.87
N SER A 10 7.06 0.30 6.55
CA SER A 10 7.41 1.38 5.61
C SER A 10 6.64 2.67 5.89
N LEU A 11 5.33 2.58 6.17
CA LEU A 11 4.51 3.78 6.38
C LEU A 11 4.80 4.42 7.74
N VAL A 12 5.06 3.62 8.78
CA VAL A 12 5.49 4.11 10.09
C VAL A 12 6.84 4.82 10.00
N ALA A 13 7.81 4.21 9.33
CA ALA A 13 9.13 4.82 9.12
C ALA A 13 9.02 6.13 8.34
N LEU A 14 8.23 6.14 7.25
CA LEU A 14 8.03 7.34 6.46
C LEU A 14 7.27 8.43 7.23
N ALA A 15 6.31 8.09 8.09
CA ALA A 15 5.63 9.07 8.94
C ALA A 15 6.59 9.75 9.91
N TYR A 16 7.51 8.99 10.51
CA TYR A 16 8.56 9.54 11.37
C TYR A 16 9.48 10.50 10.61
N VAL A 17 9.90 10.12 9.40
CA VAL A 17 10.71 10.99 8.53
C VAL A 17 9.92 12.22 8.06
N ALA A 18 8.62 12.07 7.78
CA ALA A 18 7.73 13.17 7.38
C ALA A 18 7.65 14.24 8.46
N ALA A 19 7.55 13.84 9.73
CA ALA A 19 7.52 14.75 10.87
C ALA A 19 8.86 15.48 11.09
N SER A 20 9.96 14.88 10.65
CA SER A 20 11.33 15.39 10.87
C SER A 20 11.88 16.19 9.68
N THR A 21 11.13 16.30 8.58
CA THR A 21 11.61 16.90 7.32
C THR A 21 10.50 17.68 6.63
N SER A 22 10.85 18.76 5.92
CA SER A 22 9.85 19.61 5.23
C SER A 22 9.90 19.53 3.70
N THR A 23 10.99 19.05 3.11
CA THR A 23 11.22 19.12 1.65
C THR A 23 11.52 17.79 0.98
N LEU A 24 11.95 16.76 1.72
CA LEU A 24 12.32 15.48 1.13
C LEU A 24 11.09 14.75 0.59
N LYS A 25 11.17 14.19 -0.62
CA LYS A 25 10.17 13.24 -1.10
C LYS A 25 10.31 11.92 -0.33
N LEU A 26 9.17 11.31 -0.01
CA LEU A 26 9.07 10.13 0.85
C LEU A 26 8.54 8.97 0.01
N ALA A 27 9.38 7.97 -0.25
CA ALA A 27 9.03 6.90 -1.18
C ALA A 27 9.01 5.51 -0.54
N THR A 28 8.05 4.68 -0.94
CA THR A 28 8.08 3.23 -0.68
C THR A 28 8.83 2.51 -1.81
N GLY A 29 9.58 1.45 -1.48
CA GLY A 29 10.30 0.63 -2.46
C GLY A 29 10.27 -0.85 -2.09
N VAL A 30 9.14 -1.54 -2.09
CA VAL A 30 7.78 -1.19 -2.53
C VAL A 30 6.77 -1.71 -1.49
N LEU A 31 5.50 -1.30 -1.56
CA LEU A 31 4.41 -1.94 -0.81
C LEU A 31 3.82 -3.09 -1.62
N ILE A 32 3.69 -4.27 -1.02
CA ILE A 32 3.06 -5.42 -1.68
C ILE A 32 1.54 -5.30 -1.58
N LEU A 33 0.91 -4.73 -2.59
CA LEU A 33 -0.49 -4.27 -2.49
C LEU A 33 -1.46 -5.42 -2.19
N SER A 34 -1.26 -6.58 -2.82
CA SER A 34 -2.08 -7.78 -2.66
C SER A 34 -1.99 -8.46 -1.27
N GLN A 35 -1.07 -8.00 -0.41
CA GLN A 35 -0.92 -8.47 0.98
C GLN A 35 -1.63 -7.58 2.01
N HIS A 36 -2.22 -6.46 1.59
CA HIS A 36 -2.81 -5.47 2.50
C HIS A 36 -4.34 -5.45 2.39
N HIS A 37 -4.99 -5.01 3.47
CA HIS A 37 -6.38 -4.59 3.38
C HIS A 37 -6.45 -3.25 2.64
N LEU A 38 -7.05 -3.26 1.44
CA LEU A 38 -7.13 -2.12 0.52
C LEU A 38 -7.51 -0.80 1.21
N LEU A 39 -8.68 -0.75 1.84
CA LEU A 39 -9.20 0.51 2.39
C LEU A 39 -8.34 1.07 3.53
N VAL A 40 -7.77 0.19 4.37
CA VAL A 40 -6.87 0.58 5.46
C VAL A 40 -5.59 1.18 4.88
N LEU A 41 -5.02 0.53 3.86
CA LEU A 41 -3.82 1.02 3.21
C LEU A 41 -4.06 2.35 2.49
N ALA A 42 -5.17 2.47 1.76
CA ALA A 42 -5.56 3.70 1.07
C ALA A 42 -5.69 4.89 2.04
N LYS A 43 -6.32 4.67 3.21
CA LYS A 43 -6.43 5.69 4.24
C LYS A 43 -5.07 6.03 4.86
N ALA A 44 -4.24 5.04 5.14
CA ALA A 44 -2.92 5.26 5.73
C ALA A 44 -2.02 6.09 4.81
N ILE A 45 -1.97 5.75 3.52
CA ILE A 45 -1.22 6.50 2.49
C ILE A 45 -1.76 7.93 2.37
N ALA A 46 -3.08 8.11 2.25
CA ALA A 46 -3.66 9.46 2.16
C ALA A 46 -3.38 10.30 3.41
N SER A 47 -3.36 9.68 4.59
CA SER A 47 -3.02 10.36 5.84
C SER A 47 -1.55 10.77 5.86
N LEU A 48 -0.65 9.87 5.46
CA LEU A 48 0.78 10.16 5.34
C LEU A 48 1.03 11.28 4.33
N ASP A 49 0.35 11.25 3.18
CA ASP A 49 0.47 12.28 2.16
C ASP A 49 0.04 13.64 2.71
N HIS A 50 -1.11 13.69 3.38
CA HIS A 50 -1.61 14.90 4.03
C HIS A 50 -0.63 15.47 5.07
N ILE A 51 -0.16 14.66 6.03
CA ILE A 51 0.75 15.16 7.08
C ILE A 51 2.14 15.51 6.53
N SER A 52 2.54 14.91 5.41
CA SER A 52 3.79 15.24 4.74
C SER A 52 3.69 16.53 3.91
N GLY A 53 2.49 17.01 3.59
CA GLY A 53 2.28 18.13 2.66
C GLY A 53 2.46 17.73 1.20
N GLY A 54 1.97 16.55 0.79
CA GLY A 54 1.96 16.10 -0.61
C GLY A 54 3.31 15.54 -1.10
N ARG A 55 4.16 15.03 -0.21
CA ARG A 55 5.53 14.59 -0.54
C ARG A 55 5.65 13.09 -0.75
N VAL A 56 4.57 12.33 -0.67
CA VAL A 56 4.61 10.87 -0.72
C VAL A 56 4.63 10.37 -2.17
N LEU A 57 5.51 9.41 -2.44
CA LEU A 57 5.57 8.64 -3.67
C LEU A 57 5.37 7.16 -3.32
N VAL A 58 4.30 6.54 -3.79
CA VAL A 58 4.03 5.14 -3.46
C VAL A 58 4.43 4.24 -4.62
N GLY A 59 5.44 3.40 -4.39
CA GLY A 59 5.74 2.25 -5.24
C GLY A 59 4.97 1.03 -4.74
N PHE A 60 4.24 0.36 -5.64
CA PHE A 60 3.56 -0.90 -5.39
C PHE A 60 4.27 -2.07 -6.08
N GLY A 61 4.23 -3.24 -5.45
CA GLY A 61 4.69 -4.49 -6.00
C GLY A 61 3.63 -5.58 -5.88
N VAL A 62 3.73 -6.58 -6.75
CA VAL A 62 2.82 -7.74 -6.80
C VAL A 62 3.12 -8.76 -5.69
N GLY A 63 4.38 -8.81 -5.23
CA GLY A 63 4.87 -9.80 -4.27
C GLY A 63 5.29 -11.10 -4.94
N TYR A 64 6.34 -11.73 -4.38
CA TYR A 64 6.90 -12.97 -4.91
C TYR A 64 7.07 -14.07 -3.86
N LEU A 65 7.07 -13.72 -2.57
CA LEU A 65 7.41 -14.65 -1.50
C LEU A 65 6.16 -15.38 -0.99
N GLN A 66 5.83 -16.53 -1.60
CA GLN A 66 4.67 -17.34 -1.25
C GLN A 66 4.51 -17.65 0.27
N PRO A 67 5.58 -17.87 1.07
CA PRO A 67 5.46 -18.00 2.51
C PRO A 67 4.76 -16.82 3.22
N GLU A 68 4.95 -15.58 2.75
CA GLU A 68 4.28 -14.40 3.34
C GLU A 68 2.79 -14.42 3.06
N PHE A 69 2.40 -14.77 1.82
CA PHE A 69 1.00 -14.92 1.44
C PHE A 69 0.29 -15.97 2.28
N ARG A 70 0.95 -17.13 2.50
CA ARG A 70 0.43 -18.17 3.40
C ARG A 70 0.30 -17.67 4.85
N ALA A 71 1.29 -16.92 5.35
CA ALA A 71 1.25 -16.38 6.71
C ALA A 71 0.12 -15.35 6.91
N LEU A 72 -0.21 -14.60 5.85
CA LEU A 72 -1.29 -13.61 5.83
C LEU A 72 -2.66 -14.22 5.47
N GLY A 73 -2.71 -15.51 5.11
CA GLY A 73 -3.95 -16.17 4.70
C GLY A 73 -4.53 -15.66 3.38
N VAL A 74 -3.70 -15.06 2.52
CA VAL A 74 -4.12 -14.54 1.21
C VAL A 74 -3.66 -15.47 0.08
N PRO A 75 -4.51 -15.77 -0.92
CA PRO A 75 -4.09 -16.57 -2.07
C PRO A 75 -2.93 -15.93 -2.83
N PHE A 76 -1.99 -16.76 -3.31
CA PHE A 76 -0.78 -16.34 -4.01
C PHE A 76 -0.97 -16.34 -5.54
N GLU A 77 -1.90 -17.15 -6.02
CA GLU A 77 -2.10 -17.50 -7.42
C GLU A 77 -2.67 -16.31 -8.21
N ASP A 78 -3.58 -15.55 -7.62
CA ASP A 78 -4.27 -14.39 -8.17
C ASP A 78 -3.64 -13.04 -7.78
N ARG A 79 -2.49 -13.04 -7.10
CA ARG A 79 -1.84 -11.84 -6.56
C ARG A 79 -1.60 -10.72 -7.60
N GLY A 80 -1.41 -11.09 -8.87
CA GLY A 80 -1.24 -10.16 -9.98
C GLY A 80 -2.54 -9.41 -10.28
N ILE A 81 -3.58 -10.16 -10.63
CA ILE A 81 -4.93 -9.63 -10.91
C ILE A 81 -5.44 -8.81 -9.72
N ARG A 82 -5.31 -9.34 -8.49
CA ARG A 82 -5.68 -8.61 -7.27
C ARG A 82 -4.93 -7.29 -7.11
N THR A 83 -3.65 -7.24 -7.47
CA THR A 83 -2.86 -6.00 -7.41
C THR A 83 -3.37 -4.96 -8.40
N GLU A 84 -3.75 -5.38 -9.61
CA GLU A 84 -4.33 -4.51 -10.63
C GLU A 84 -5.69 -3.95 -10.18
N GLU A 85 -6.60 -4.81 -9.75
CA GLU A 85 -7.91 -4.41 -9.22
C GLU A 85 -7.78 -3.46 -8.01
N TYR A 86 -6.83 -3.76 -7.12
CA TYR A 86 -6.60 -2.92 -5.95
C TYR A 86 -6.04 -1.56 -6.33
N LEU A 87 -5.16 -1.49 -7.32
CA LEU A 87 -4.62 -0.22 -7.81
C LEU A 87 -5.74 0.65 -8.38
N GLU A 88 -6.62 0.10 -9.22
CA GLU A 88 -7.78 0.80 -9.76
C GLU A 88 -8.71 1.30 -8.66
N ALA A 89 -9.04 0.44 -7.70
CA ALA A 89 -9.91 0.80 -6.58
C ALA A 89 -9.29 1.90 -5.69
N MET A 90 -7.98 1.84 -5.41
CA MET A 90 -7.30 2.89 -4.65
C MET A 90 -7.34 4.25 -5.37
N LEU A 91 -7.07 4.25 -6.67
CA LEU A 91 -7.15 5.48 -7.48
C LEU A 91 -8.56 6.06 -7.47
N ALA A 92 -9.59 5.22 -7.60
CA ALA A 92 -10.99 5.65 -7.50
C ALA A 92 -11.30 6.24 -6.10
N ILE A 93 -10.90 5.57 -5.03
CA ILE A 93 -11.10 6.02 -3.63
C ILE A 93 -10.51 7.42 -3.40
N TRP A 94 -9.34 7.71 -3.97
CA TRP A 94 -8.67 9.00 -3.75
C TRP A 94 -9.16 10.12 -4.66
N SER A 95 -9.71 9.80 -5.83
CA SER A 95 -10.01 10.80 -6.87
C SER A 95 -11.49 11.09 -7.09
N GLN A 96 -12.39 10.22 -6.62
CA GLN A 96 -13.82 10.33 -6.86
C GLN A 96 -14.58 10.71 -5.57
N ASP A 97 -15.58 11.58 -5.69
CA ASP A 97 -16.46 11.95 -4.57
C ASP A 97 -17.33 10.78 -4.07
N LYS A 98 -17.70 9.87 -4.98
CA LYS A 98 -18.53 8.69 -4.71
C LYS A 98 -17.90 7.48 -5.42
N PRO A 99 -16.80 6.94 -4.86
CA PRO A 99 -16.14 5.80 -5.46
C PRO A 99 -17.08 4.60 -5.41
N HIS A 100 -17.21 3.94 -6.54
CA HIS A 100 -17.83 2.63 -6.66
C HIS A 100 -16.81 1.74 -7.34
N MET A 101 -16.74 0.48 -6.90
CA MET A 101 -16.00 -0.51 -7.64
C MET A 101 -16.72 -0.67 -8.98
N MET A 102 -16.03 -0.46 -10.11
CA MET A 102 -16.58 -0.90 -11.38
C MET A 102 -16.88 -2.39 -11.26
N ASP A 103 -18.03 -2.82 -11.78
CA ASP A 103 -18.35 -4.23 -11.95
C ASP A 103 -17.38 -4.81 -12.99
N THR A 104 -16.14 -5.14 -12.60
CA THR A 104 -15.13 -5.64 -13.53
C THR A 104 -14.82 -7.11 -13.25
N ILE A 105 -15.23 -7.93 -14.21
CA ILE A 105 -14.64 -9.19 -14.70
C ILE A 105 -14.02 -10.10 -13.62
N SER A 106 -14.86 -10.84 -12.91
CA SER A 106 -14.54 -12.24 -12.62
C SER A 106 -15.31 -13.11 -13.62
N PRO A 107 -14.67 -14.04 -14.35
CA PRO A 107 -15.34 -15.26 -14.79
C PRO A 107 -15.77 -16.11 -13.58
#